data_AF-A0A9D1IBH7-F1
#
_entry.id   AF-A0A9D1IBH7-F1
#
_cell.length_a   1.000
_cell.length_b   1.000
_cell.length_c   1.000
_cell.angle_alpha   90.00
_cell.angle_beta   90.00
_cell.angle_gamma   90.00
#
_symmetry.space_group_name_H-M   'P 1'
#
loop_
_entity.id
_entity.type
_entity.pdbx_description
1 polymer ?
#
loop_
_entity_poly.entity_id
_entity_poly.type
_entity_poly.pdbx_seq_one_letter_code
_entity_poly.pdbx_strand_id
1 'polypeptide(L)' 'MIFMIVYVIKNLIEDGVISKHVLWIYLALVLVLFIMFYPVLTGREVSRSYIDNFLRWFSTWSF' A
#
# COMPACT_ATOMS: atom_id res chain seq x y z
N MET A 1 -13.35 2.88 -9.81
CA MET A 1 -12.55 3.47 -8.71
C MET A 1 -11.05 3.40 -9.00
N ILE A 2 -10.42 2.22 -9.15
CA ILE A 2 -8.97 2.14 -9.43
C ILE A 2 -8.56 2.90 -10.70
N PHE A 3 -9.34 2.79 -11.78
CA PHE A 3 -9.04 3.49 -13.04
C PHE A 3 -9.13 5.03 -12.91
N MET A 4 -10.02 5.54 -12.05
CA MET A 4 -10.11 6.98 -11.80
C MET A 4 -8.88 7.49 -11.05
N ILE A 5 -8.36 6.73 -10.07
CA ILE A 5 -7.16 7.08 -9.33
C ILE A 5 -5.95 7.16 -10.29
N VAL A 6 -5.80 6.17 -11.17
CA VAL A 6 -4.72 6.15 -12.17
C VAL A 6 -4.85 7.33 -13.14
N TYR A 7 -6.07 7.66 -13.57
CA TYR A 7 -6.32 8.79 -14.47
C TYR A 7 -5.95 10.13 -13.82
N VAL A 8 -6.35 10.36 -12.57
CA VAL A 8 -6.00 11.57 -11.80
C VAL A 8 -4.49 11.68 -11.63
N ILE A 9 -3.81 10.60 -11.25
CA ILE A 9 -2.34 10.56 -11.11
C ILE A 9 -1.65 10.88 -12.45
N LYS A 10 -2.17 10.34 -13.56
CA LYS A 10 -1.63 10.60 -14.91
C LYS A 10 -1.81 12.08 -15.30
N ASN A 11 -2.98 12.66 -15.03
CA ASN A 11 -3.25 14.08 -15.28
C ASN A 11 -2.32 14.99 -14.47
N LEU A 12 -2.11 14.70 -13.18
CA LEU A 12 -1.19 15.44 -12.30
C LEU A 12 0.28 15.37 -12.72
N ILE A 13 0.69 14.28 -13.39
CA ILE A 13 2.04 14.14 -13.96
C ILE A 13 2.15 14.91 -15.28
N GLU A 14 1.11 14.89 -16.12
CA GLU A 14 1.05 15.65 -17.38
C GLU A 14 1.02 17.17 -17.14
N ASP A 15 0.33 17.61 -16.09
CA ASP A 15 0.33 19.02 -15.64
C ASP A 15 1.66 19.47 -15.01
N GLY A 16 2.64 18.56 -14.85
CA GLY A 16 3.96 18.86 -14.28
C GLY A 16 3.97 19.09 -12.76
N VAL A 17 2.84 18.91 -12.09
CA VAL A 17 2.69 19.07 -10.63
C VAL A 17 3.39 17.93 -9.88
N ILE A 18 3.38 16.72 -10.45
CA ILE A 18 3.97 15.52 -9.84
C ILE A 18 5.05 14.92 -10.75
N SER A 19 6.24 14.72 -10.22
CA SER A 19 7.34 14.07 -10.93
C SER A 19 7.14 12.55 -11.00
N LYS A 20 7.62 11.92 -12.08
CA LYS A 20 7.64 10.45 -12.24
C LYS A 20 8.34 9.74 -11.07
N HIS A 21 9.28 10.40 -10.39
CA HIS A 21 9.94 9.85 -9.19
C HIS A 21 8.96 9.64 -8.03
N VAL A 22 7.98 10.54 -7.85
CA VAL A 22 6.96 10.41 -6.81
C VAL A 22 6.07 9.21 -7.08
N LEU A 23 5.74 8.94 -8.34
CA LEU A 23 5.00 7.74 -8.73
C LEU A 23 5.77 6.45 -8.42
N TRP A 24 7.09 6.43 -8.67
CA TRP A 24 7.94 5.31 -8.29
C TRP A 24 8.01 5.10 -6.78
N ILE A 25 8.09 6.17 -5.99
CA ILE A 25 8.04 6.10 -4.52
C ILE A 25 6.69 5.53 -4.07
N TYR A 26 5.58 6.00 -4.64
CA TYR A 26 4.25 5.48 -4.36
C TYR A 26 4.15 3.98 -4.67
N LEU A 27 4.60 3.55 -5.85
CA LEU A 27 4.60 2.13 -6.24
C LEU A 27 5.46 1.28 -5.31
N ALA A 28 6.64 1.75 -4.92
CA ALA A 28 7.50 1.05 -3.96
C ALA A 28 6.81 0.89 -2.60
N LEU A 29 6.14 1.93 -2.11
CA LEU A 29 5.39 1.91 -0.86
C LEU A 29 4.22 0.92 -0.92
N VAL A 30 3.46 0.92 -2.03
CA VAL A 30 2.37 -0.05 -2.26
C VAL A 30 2.90 -1.48 -2.30
N LEU A 31 4.06 -1.72 -2.91
CA LEU A 31 4.68 -3.05 -2.97
C LEU A 31 5.12 -3.52 -1.57
N VAL A 32 5.73 -2.65 -0.76
CA VAL A 32 6.10 -2.97 0.63
C VAL A 32 4.87 -3.33 1.46
N LEU A 33 3.81 -2.52 1.37
CA LEU A 33 2.51 -2.83 1.97
C LEU A 33 2.01 -4.21 1.52
N PHE A 34 2.06 -4.49 0.22
CA PHE A 34 1.59 -5.76 -0.31
C PHE A 34 2.36 -6.95 0.27
N ILE A 35 3.69 -6.87 0.34
CA ILE A 35 4.53 -7.92 0.97
C ILE A 35 4.16 -8.11 2.44
N MET A 36 3.95 -7.01 3.17
CA MET A 36 3.63 -7.05 4.60
C MET A 36 2.26 -7.68 4.89
N PHE A 37 1.27 -7.40 4.03
CA PHE A 37 -0.09 -7.95 4.15
C PHE A 37 -0.28 -9.30 3.42
N TYR A 38 0.66 -9.73 2.58
CA TYR A 38 0.60 -10.99 1.84
C TYR A 38 0.39 -12.24 2.73
N PRO A 39 1.03 -12.37 3.91
CA PRO A 39 0.81 -13.52 4.80
C PRO A 39 -0.64 -13.61 5.29
N VAL A 40 -1.26 -12.47 5.60
CA VAL A 40 -2.66 -12.39 6.04
C VAL A 40 -3.61 -12.75 4.90
N LEU A 41 -3.36 -12.28 3.68
CA LEU A 41 -4.15 -12.64 2.50
C LEU A 41 -4.05 -14.13 2.16
N THR A 42 -2.90 -14.76 2.43
CA THR A 42 -2.66 -16.18 2.17
C THR A 42 -3.05 -17.10 3.33
N GLY A 43 -3.54 -16.55 4.44
CA GLY A 43 -3.94 -17.32 5.63
C GLY A 43 -2.78 -18.06 6.30
N ARG A 44 -1.53 -17.61 6.11
CA ARG A 44 -0.37 -18.24 6.74
C ARG A 44 -0.27 -17.85 8.21
N GLU A 45 0.09 -18.81 9.05
CA GLU A 45 0.37 -18.56 10.47
C GLU A 45 1.58 -17.63 10.61
N VAL A 46 1.32 -16.38 10.97
CA VAL A 46 2.32 -15.39 11.35
C VAL A 46 2.33 -15.21 12.86
N SER A 47 3.49 -14.90 13.43
CA SER A 47 3.61 -14.71 14.87
C SER A 47 2.74 -13.52 15.33
N ARG A 48 2.12 -13.62 16.52
CA ARG A 48 1.33 -12.53 17.11
C ARG A 48 2.11 -11.23 17.22
N SER A 49 3.41 -11.32 17.52
CA SER A 49 4.31 -10.17 17.55
C SER A 49 4.39 -9.45 16.20
N TYR A 50 4.34 -10.17 15.07
CA TYR A 50 4.34 -9.55 13.75
C TYR A 50 3.01 -8.82 13.49
N ILE A 51 1.90 -9.41 13.94
CA ILE A 51 0.57 -8.80 13.78
C ILE A 51 0.48 -7.49 14.57
N ASP A 52 0.82 -7.50 15.87
CA ASP A 52 0.68 -6.32 16.72
C ASP A 52 1.66 -5.18 16.37
N ASN A 53 2.87 -5.50 15.88
CA ASN A 53 3.87 -4.48 15.55
C ASN A 53 3.77 -3.96 14.10
N PHE A 54 3.34 -4.79 13.15
CA PHE A 54 3.42 -4.45 11.72
C PHE A 54 2.08 -4.44 10.99
N LEU A 55 1.09 -5.23 11.39
CA LEU A 55 -0.20 -5.32 10.68
C LEU A 55 -1.32 -4.53 11.36
N ARG A 56 -1.30 -4.41 12.68
CA ARG A 56 -2.35 -3.74 13.46
C ARG A 56 -2.16 -2.22 13.48
N TRP A 57 -2.43 -1.59 12.34
CA TRP A 57 -2.33 -0.12 12.21
C TRP A 57 -3.50 0.59 12.87
N PHE A 58 -4.66 -0.05 12.90
CA PHE A 58 -5.85 0.47 13.56
C PHE A 58 -6.27 -0.44 14.72
N SER A 59 -6.60 0.19 15.85
CA SER A 59 -7.07 -0.49 17.07
C SER A 59 -8.24 -1.45 16.82
N THR A 60 -9.14 -1.08 15.90
CA THR A 60 -10.36 -1.81 15.54
C THR A 60 -10.13 -3.02 14.62
N TRP A 61 -8.93 -3.22 14.09
CA TRP A 61 -8.66 -4.34 13.18
C TRP A 61 -8.61 -5.66 13.95
N SER A 62 -9.57 -6.55 13.68
CA SER A 62 -9.62 -7.92 14.19
C SER A 62 -8.82 -8.83 13.26
N PHE A 63 -7.54 -9.03 13.56
CA PHE A 63 -6.70 -10.06 12.95
C PHE A 63 -6.60 -11.28 13.85
#